data_AF-A0A931WMI8-F1
#
_entry.id   AF-A0A931WMI8-F1
#
_cell.length_a   1.000
_cell.length_b   1.000
_cell.length_c   1.000
_cell.angle_alpha   90.00
_cell.angle_beta   90.00
_cell.angle_gamma   90.00
#
_symmetry.space_group_name_H-M   'P 1'
#
loop_
_entity.id
_entity.type
_entity.pdbx_description
1 polymer ?
#
loop_
_entity_poly.entity_id
_entity_poly.type
_entity_poly.pdbx_seq_one_letter_code
_entity_poly.pdbx_strand_id
1 'polypeptide(L)'
;MLIDEPKFDSSVRQAFEPAGDIFYFRLHGRNREKWWSHAGAWERYDYLYSQREIASIAQKLKSMARAQGERPGKSFVFFNNHARGQAVVNAIMLSHEMGTPVKSRPIDQLVKQFPQLCGLIPVSKEPPLL
;
A
#
# COMPACT_ATOMS: atom_id res chain seq x y z
N MET A 1 -6.59 -4.79 13.29
CA MET A 1 -5.41 -4.36 12.50
C MET A 1 -4.89 -5.56 11.72
N LEU A 2 -4.65 -5.40 10.42
CA LEU A 2 -4.06 -6.40 9.54
C LEU A 2 -2.61 -6.02 9.18
N ILE A 3 -1.73 -7.01 9.21
CA ILE A 3 -0.30 -6.85 8.95
C ILE A 3 0.07 -7.67 7.71
N ASP A 4 0.49 -7.00 6.64
CA ASP A 4 1.14 -7.64 5.51
C ASP A 4 2.66 -7.64 5.73
N GLU A 5 3.20 -8.84 5.81
CA GLU A 5 4.59 -9.17 6.06
C GLU A 5 4.88 -10.52 5.37
N PRO A 6 6.14 -10.92 5.15
CA PRO A 6 6.41 -12.29 4.74
C PRO A 6 5.84 -13.25 5.77
N LYS A 7 5.16 -14.31 5.32
CA LYS A 7 4.49 -15.24 6.23
C LYS A 7 5.44 -16.34 6.67
N PHE A 8 5.68 -16.43 7.96
CA PHE A 8 6.48 -17.46 8.63
C PHE A 8 5.56 -18.39 9.41
N ASP A 9 6.08 -19.54 9.85
CA ASP A 9 5.30 -20.47 10.69
C ASP A 9 4.90 -19.84 12.02
N SER A 10 5.73 -18.92 12.51
CA SER A 10 5.48 -18.12 13.71
C SER A 10 4.66 -16.85 13.46
N SER A 11 4.29 -16.53 12.22
CA SER A 11 3.51 -15.33 11.93
C SER A 11 2.11 -15.43 12.52
N VAL A 12 1.59 -14.29 12.96
CA VAL A 12 0.20 -14.20 13.39
C VAL A 12 -0.71 -14.55 12.22
N ARG A 13 -1.60 -15.53 12.42
CA ARG A 13 -2.65 -15.87 11.47
C ARG A 13 -3.72 -14.79 11.53
N GLN A 14 -3.96 -14.13 10.41
CA GLN A 14 -4.94 -13.05 10.31
C GLN A 14 -5.90 -13.36 9.17
N ALA A 15 -7.20 -13.35 9.46
CA ALA A 15 -8.22 -13.36 8.44
C ALA A 15 -8.35 -11.95 7.84
N PHE A 16 -8.65 -11.87 6.55
CA PHE A 16 -8.95 -10.60 5.87
C PHE A 16 -10.43 -10.25 6.07
N GLU A 17 -10.84 -10.17 7.33
CA GLU A 17 -12.23 -10.03 7.74
C GLU A 17 -12.44 -8.74 8.52
N PRO A 18 -13.63 -8.13 8.38
CA PRO A 18 -13.93 -6.91 9.09
C PRO A 18 -14.17 -7.17 10.59
N ALA A 19 -13.37 -6.54 11.45
CA ALA A 19 -13.59 -6.49 12.90
C ALA A 19 -14.00 -5.06 13.31
N GLY A 20 -15.30 -4.76 13.19
CA GLY A 20 -15.88 -3.44 13.51
C GLY A 20 -15.84 -2.44 12.34
N ASP A 21 -16.07 -1.16 12.63
CA ASP A 21 -16.27 -0.11 11.62
C ASP A 21 -14.96 0.50 11.09
N ILE A 22 -13.82 0.12 11.66
CA ILE A 22 -12.50 0.65 11.27
C ILE A 22 -11.57 -0.51 10.91
N PHE A 23 -11.05 -0.47 9.68
CA PHE A 23 -10.00 -1.37 9.23
C PHE A 23 -8.69 -0.63 9.14
N TYR A 24 -7.66 -1.24 9.68
CA TYR A 24 -6.34 -0.66 9.74
C TYR A 24 -5.34 -1.67 9.17
N PHE A 25 -4.69 -1.32 8.06
CA PHE A 25 -3.73 -2.15 7.33
C PHE A 25 -2.33 -1.55 7.41
N ARG A 26 -1.34 -2.36 7.75
CA ARG A 26 0.08 -2.01 7.62
C ARG A 26 0.76 -2.96 6.65
N LEU A 27 1.35 -2.41 5.59
CA LEU A 27 2.06 -3.16 4.56
C LEU A 27 3.56 -2.96 4.73
N HIS A 28 4.26 -3.94 5.27
CA HIS A 28 5.68 -3.83 5.59
C HIS A 28 6.59 -4.27 4.43
N GLY A 29 6.03 -4.88 3.39
CA GLY A 29 6.81 -5.60 2.40
C GLY A 29 6.91 -7.09 2.70
N ARG A 30 7.46 -7.86 1.77
CA ARG A 30 7.58 -9.31 1.86
C ARG A 30 9.02 -9.80 1.63
N ASN A 31 10.01 -8.99 2.01
CA ASN A 31 11.41 -9.36 1.90
C ASN A 31 11.78 -10.44 2.95
N ARG A 32 11.47 -11.70 2.61
CA ARG A 32 11.65 -12.85 3.50
C ARG A 32 13.12 -13.09 3.86
N GLU A 33 14.01 -12.94 2.88
CA GLU A 33 15.44 -13.18 3.03
C GLU A 33 16.07 -12.24 4.07
N LYS A 34 15.66 -10.96 4.05
CA LYS A 34 16.19 -9.93 4.95
C LYS A 34 15.35 -9.70 6.20
N TRP A 35 14.26 -10.44 6.38
CA TRP A 35 13.31 -10.15 7.46
C TRP A 35 13.93 -10.31 8.85
N TRP A 36 14.67 -11.41 9.07
CA TRP A 36 15.35 -11.73 10.32
C TRP A 36 16.87 -11.61 10.25
N SER A 37 17.46 -11.78 9.07
CA SER A 37 18.90 -11.70 8.85
C SER A 37 19.21 -10.57 7.88
N HIS A 38 19.62 -9.43 8.43
CA HIS A 38 19.95 -8.23 7.67
C HIS A 38 21.16 -7.53 8.29
N ALA A 39 21.92 -6.80 7.46
CA ALA A 39 22.99 -5.96 7.96
C ALA A 39 22.44 -4.65 8.54
N GLY A 40 21.38 -4.11 7.94
CA GLY A 40 20.65 -2.94 8.42
C GLY A 40 19.16 -3.19 8.57
N ALA A 41 18.56 -2.67 9.63
CA ALA A 41 17.13 -2.87 9.95
C ALA A 41 16.17 -2.41 8.85
N TRP A 42 16.61 -1.51 7.95
CA TRP A 42 15.81 -1.04 6.82
C TRP A 42 15.67 -2.10 5.70
N GLU A 43 16.58 -3.07 5.60
CA GLU A 43 16.57 -4.08 4.54
C GLU A 43 15.32 -4.96 4.58
N ARG A 44 14.76 -5.21 5.78
CA ARG A 44 13.49 -5.93 5.92
C ARG A 44 12.31 -5.24 5.22
N TYR A 45 12.41 -3.92 5.07
CA TYR A 45 11.40 -3.05 4.45
C TYR A 45 11.79 -2.66 3.01
N ASP A 46 12.94 -3.12 2.50
CA ASP A 46 13.34 -2.96 1.10
C ASP A 46 12.58 -4.00 0.26
N TYR A 47 11.35 -3.63 -0.10
CA TYR A 47 10.43 -4.43 -0.88
C TYR A 47 9.44 -3.52 -1.61
N LEU A 48 9.55 -3.46 -2.92
CA LEU A 48 8.56 -2.82 -3.77
C LEU A 48 7.47 -3.84 -4.13
N TYR A 49 6.26 -3.64 -3.64
CA TYR A 49 5.12 -4.48 -4.06
C TYR A 49 4.91 -4.35 -5.57
N SER A 50 4.67 -5.49 -6.22
CA SER A 50 4.36 -5.52 -7.65
C SER A 50 2.96 -4.98 -7.94
N GLN A 51 2.70 -4.58 -9.19
CA GLN A 51 1.36 -4.17 -9.63
C GLN A 51 0.31 -5.26 -9.33
N ARG A 52 0.64 -6.54 -9.56
CA ARG A 52 -0.24 -7.67 -9.28
C ARG A 52 -0.59 -7.80 -7.81
N GLU A 53 0.38 -7.61 -6.92
CA GLU A 53 0.12 -7.65 -5.48
C GLU A 53 -0.74 -6.47 -5.03
N ILE A 54 -0.46 -5.27 -5.52
CA ILE A 54 -1.27 -4.08 -5.23
C ILE A 54 -2.71 -4.26 -5.73
N ALA A 55 -2.91 -4.77 -6.93
CA ALA A 55 -4.24 -5.09 -7.46
C ALA A 55 -4.97 -6.13 -6.59
N SER A 56 -4.27 -7.17 -6.12
CA SER A 56 -4.86 -8.17 -5.20
C SER A 56 -5.26 -7.55 -3.86
N ILE A 57 -4.42 -6.67 -3.30
CA ILE A 57 -4.73 -5.94 -2.06
C ILE A 57 -5.95 -5.03 -2.28
N ALA A 58 -6.00 -4.29 -3.39
CA ALA A 58 -7.12 -3.43 -3.75
C ALA A 58 -8.43 -4.22 -3.87
N GLN A 59 -8.40 -5.39 -4.52
CA GLN A 59 -9.57 -6.27 -4.62
C GLN A 59 -10.07 -6.69 -3.24
N LYS A 60 -9.18 -7.10 -2.33
CA LYS A 60 -9.56 -7.47 -0.96
C LYS A 60 -10.18 -6.29 -0.20
N LEU A 61 -9.59 -5.09 -0.31
CA LEU A 61 -10.12 -3.86 0.28
C LEU A 61 -11.53 -3.55 -0.25
N LYS A 62 -11.74 -3.63 -1.58
CA LYS A 62 -13.06 -3.45 -2.22
C LYS A 62 -14.07 -4.48 -1.74
N SER A 63 -13.68 -5.75 -1.64
CA SER A 63 -14.57 -6.82 -1.15
C SER A 63 -15.00 -6.59 0.30
N MET A 64 -14.08 -6.19 1.18
CA MET A 64 -14.44 -5.86 2.56
C MET A 64 -15.35 -4.64 2.65
N ALA A 65 -15.10 -3.61 1.84
CA ALA A 65 -15.97 -2.43 1.81
C ALA A 65 -17.40 -2.79 1.40
N ARG A 66 -17.56 -3.72 0.44
CA ARG A 66 -18.87 -4.24 0.01
C ARG A 66 -19.54 -5.10 1.09
N ALA A 67 -18.78 -5.90 1.83
CA ALA A 67 -19.31 -6.81 2.85
C ALA A 67 -19.98 -6.08 4.03
N GLN A 68 -19.73 -4.78 4.21
CA GLN A 68 -20.28 -3.99 5.32
C GLN A 68 -21.67 -3.39 5.02
N GLY A 69 -22.25 -3.71 3.86
CA GLY A 69 -23.61 -3.29 3.51
C GLY A 69 -23.76 -1.77 3.49
N GLU A 70 -24.81 -1.28 4.13
CA GLU A 70 -25.20 0.14 4.11
C GLU A 70 -24.37 1.04 5.04
N ARG A 71 -23.55 0.47 5.93
CA ARG A 71 -22.65 1.22 6.81
C ARG A 71 -21.20 1.00 6.37
N PRO A 72 -20.70 1.78 5.41
CA PRO A 72 -19.31 1.66 4.99
C PRO A 72 -18.40 2.09 6.14
N GLY A 73 -17.67 1.13 6.71
CA GLY A 73 -16.60 1.39 7.64
C GLY A 73 -15.41 2.06 6.95
N LYS A 74 -14.52 2.64 7.75
CA LYS A 74 -13.35 3.38 7.27
C LYS A 74 -12.15 2.46 7.18
N SER A 75 -11.48 2.45 6.04
CA SER A 75 -10.21 1.74 5.85
C SER A 75 -9.03 2.71 5.86
N PHE A 76 -8.07 2.47 6.74
CA PHE A 76 -6.79 3.16 6.78
C PHE A 76 -5.69 2.21 6.35
N VAL A 77 -4.97 2.57 5.29
CA VAL A 77 -3.91 1.74 4.71
C VAL A 77 -2.59 2.49 4.79
N PHE A 78 -1.61 1.88 5.48
CA PHE A 78 -0.28 2.45 5.68
C PHE A 78 0.78 1.54 5.06
N PHE A 79 1.54 2.09 4.12
CA PHE A 79 2.74 1.45 3.58
C PHE A 79 3.94 1.77 4.50
N ASN A 80 4.56 0.72 5.02
CA ASN A 80 5.72 0.77 5.91
C ASN A 80 6.97 0.15 5.26
N ASN A 81 6.89 -0.26 3.99
CA ASN A 81 8.04 -0.60 3.13
C ASN A 81 8.76 0.68 2.65
N HIS A 82 9.21 1.51 3.60
CA HIS A 82 9.63 2.90 3.34
C HIS A 82 11.01 3.03 2.70
N ALA A 83 11.80 1.94 2.64
CA ALA A 83 13.14 1.96 2.09
C ALA A 83 13.12 2.51 0.65
N ARG A 84 14.07 3.41 0.36
CA ARG A 84 14.27 4.00 -0.99
C ARG A 84 13.03 4.67 -1.60
N GLY A 85 12.04 5.06 -0.79
CA GLY A 85 10.80 5.70 -1.25
C GLY A 85 9.72 4.75 -1.77
N GLN A 86 9.90 3.43 -1.65
CA GLN A 86 8.97 2.43 -2.21
C GLN A 86 7.56 2.51 -1.63
N ALA A 87 7.40 2.88 -0.35
CA ALA A 87 6.10 3.06 0.28
C ALA A 87 5.23 4.09 -0.45
N VAL A 88 5.80 5.22 -0.88
CA VAL A 88 5.07 6.27 -1.61
C VAL A 88 4.62 5.75 -2.98
N VAL A 89 5.51 5.03 -3.66
CA VAL A 89 5.24 4.42 -4.97
C VAL A 89 4.06 3.45 -4.86
N ASN A 90 4.08 2.55 -3.88
CA ASN A 90 3.01 1.58 -3.69
C ASN A 90 1.70 2.22 -3.20
N ALA A 91 1.77 3.30 -2.41
CA ALA A 91 0.58 4.08 -2.03
C ALA A 91 -0.11 4.69 -3.27
N ILE A 92 0.66 5.28 -4.19
CA ILE A 92 0.12 5.83 -5.44
C ILE A 92 -0.51 4.73 -6.30
N MET A 93 0.16 3.59 -6.44
CA MET A 93 -0.38 2.45 -7.17
C MET A 93 -1.71 1.97 -6.57
N LEU A 94 -1.79 1.89 -5.24
CA LEU A 94 -3.04 1.52 -4.58
C LEU A 94 -4.12 2.58 -4.76
N SER A 95 -3.78 3.87 -4.68
CA SER A 95 -4.72 4.95 -4.95
C SER A 95 -5.31 4.85 -6.35
N HIS A 96 -4.48 4.57 -7.35
CA HIS A 96 -4.93 4.32 -8.72
C HIS A 96 -5.91 3.14 -8.79
N GLU A 97 -5.55 1.99 -8.23
CA GLU A 97 -6.43 0.81 -8.19
C GLU A 97 -7.76 1.08 -7.47
N MET A 98 -7.74 1.92 -6.44
CA MET A 98 -8.92 2.29 -5.66
C MET A 98 -9.72 3.44 -6.27
N GLY A 99 -9.24 4.05 -7.36
CA GLY A 99 -9.85 5.24 -7.95
C GLY A 99 -9.83 6.46 -7.02
N THR A 100 -8.91 6.51 -6.05
CA THR A 100 -8.77 7.64 -5.13
C THR A 100 -7.78 8.66 -5.70
N PRO A 101 -8.12 9.97 -5.68
CA PRO A 101 -7.26 10.98 -6.25
C PRO A 101 -5.97 11.14 -5.43
N VAL A 102 -4.84 11.19 -6.13
CA VAL A 102 -3.56 11.61 -5.55
C VAL A 102 -3.50 13.14 -5.66
N LYS A 103 -3.23 13.83 -4.56
CA LYS A 103 -3.29 15.30 -4.47
C LYS A 103 -2.23 16.03 -5.30
N SER A 104 -1.16 15.35 -5.69
CA SER A 104 -0.07 15.94 -6.45
C SER A 104 0.59 14.92 -7.35
N ARG A 105 1.16 15.42 -8.45
CA ARG A 105 2.03 14.62 -9.31
C ARG A 105 3.35 14.35 -8.55
N PRO A 106 3.86 13.12 -8.54
CA PRO A 106 5.18 12.80 -8.05
C PRO A 106 6.24 13.50 -8.87
N ILE A 107 7.32 13.88 -8.21
CA ILE A 107 8.48 14.48 -8.87
C ILE A 107 9.02 13.55 -9.96
N ASP A 108 9.52 14.13 -11.06
CA ASP A 108 9.95 13.36 -12.23
C ASP A 108 11.10 12.39 -11.91
N GLN A 109 11.96 12.72 -10.95
CA GLN A 109 13.01 11.81 -10.49
C GLN A 109 12.43 10.50 -9.91
N LEU A 110 11.32 10.58 -9.17
CA LEU A 110 10.65 9.41 -8.63
C LEU A 110 10.06 8.56 -9.76
N VAL A 111 9.44 9.19 -10.75
CA VAL A 111 8.87 8.49 -11.93
C VAL A 111 9.96 7.80 -12.75
N LYS A 112 11.11 8.47 -12.95
CA LYS A 112 12.28 7.87 -13.63
C LYS A 112 12.81 6.65 -12.89
N GLN A 113 12.88 6.72 -11.56
CA GLN A 113 13.34 5.61 -10.72
C GLN A 113 12.31 4.46 -10.63
N PHE A 114 11.02 4.78 -10.72
CA PHE A 114 9.91 3.85 -10.56
C PHE A 114 8.94 3.95 -11.75
N PRO A 115 9.28 3.33 -12.91
CA PRO A 115 8.50 3.44 -14.14
C PRO A 115 7.06 2.94 -14.04
N GLN A 116 6.75 2.09 -13.05
CA GLN A 116 5.36 1.69 -12.77
C GLN A 116 4.43 2.86 -12.40
N LEU A 117 4.96 4.05 -12.09
CA LEU A 117 4.15 5.24 -11.88
C LEU A 117 3.72 5.93 -13.19
N CYS A 118 4.32 5.57 -14.32
CA CYS A 118 3.97 6.14 -15.62
C CYS A 118 2.49 5.88 -15.93
N GLY A 119 1.74 6.95 -16.16
CA GLY A 119 0.31 6.88 -16.52
C GLY A 119 -0.65 6.63 -15.35
N LEU A 120 -0.17 6.43 -14.11
CA LEU A 120 -1.06 6.16 -12.97
C LEU A 120 -1.72 7.41 -12.36
N ILE A 121 -1.40 8.62 -12.85
CA ILE A 121 -1.74 9.86 -12.14
C ILE A 121 -2.37 10.88 -13.10
N PRO A 122 -3.69 11.07 -13.03
CA PRO A 122 -4.34 12.27 -13.53
C PRO A 122 -3.93 13.46 -12.64
N VAL A 123 -3.49 14.57 -13.24
CA VAL A 123 -3.22 15.82 -12.53
C VAL A 123 -4.53 16.32 -11.91
N SER A 124 -4.62 16.43 -10.58
CA SER A 124 -5.68 17.24 -9.99
C SER A 124 -5.47 18.69 -10.41
N LYS A 125 -6.54 19.34 -10.91
CA LYS A 125 -6.55 20.76 -11.27
C LYS A 125 -5.82 21.60 -10.21
N GLU A 126 -5.07 22.57 -10.70
CA GLU A 126 -4.10 23.43 -10.00
C GLU A 126 -4.43 23.71 -8.52
N PRO A 127 -3.40 23.79 -7.65
CA PRO A 127 -3.61 24.18 -6.26
C PRO A 127 -4.26 25.58 -6.20
N PRO A 128 -5.06 25.88 -5.16
CA PRO A 128 -5.63 27.21 -5.02
C PRO A 128 -4.49 28.23 -4.99
N LEU A 129 -4.59 29.25 -5.85
CA LEU A 129 -3.79 30.46 -5.73
C LEU A 129 -3.98 31.01 -4.31
N LEU A 130 -2.85 31.35 -3.69
CA LEU A 130 -2.73 31.86 -2.32
C LEU A 130 -3.78 32.93 -1.98
#